data_AF-A0A8H9GZ42-F1
#
_entry.id   AF-A0A8H9GZ42-F1
#
_cell.length_a   1.000
_cell.length_b   1.000
_cell.length_c   1.000
_cell.angle_alpha   90.00
_cell.angle_beta   90.00
_cell.angle_gamma   90.00
#
_symmetry.space_group_name_H-M   'P 1'
#
loop_
_entity.id
_entity.type
_entity.pdbx_description
1 polymer ?
#
loop_
_entity_poly.entity_id
_entity_poly.type
_entity_poly.pdbx_seq_one_letter_code
_entity_poly.pdbx_strand_id
1 'polypeptide(L)' 'MLFEPLLDAVPPIQNGLRGRPRSRPERLHADKAYDIPRCRRACHHRGIKVRIARRGRESSERLGRYRWVVERT' A
#
# COMPACT_ATOMS: atom_id res chain seq x y z
N MET A 1 3.36 15.33 5.12
CA MET A 1 3.55 14.14 4.26
C MET A 1 2.21 13.62 3.77
N LEU A 2 2.06 13.42 2.46
CA LEU A 2 0.80 13.16 1.73
C LEU A 2 0.19 11.74 1.91
N PHE A 3 0.89 10.81 2.56
CA PHE A 3 0.50 9.38 2.59
C PHE A 3 -0.87 9.09 3.22
N GLU A 4 -1.14 9.61 4.41
CA GLU A 4 -2.41 9.42 5.12
C GLU A 4 -3.60 10.05 4.36
N PRO A 5 -3.53 11.33 3.94
CA PRO A 5 -4.57 11.93 3.09
C PRO A 5 -4.84 11.13 1.82
N LEU A 6 -3.81 10.56 1.19
CA LEU A 6 -3.97 9.76 -0.02
C LEU A 6 -4.74 8.45 0.24
N LEU A 7 -4.49 7.79 1.37
CA LEU A 7 -5.26 6.61 1.78
C LEU A 7 -6.73 6.94 2.09
N ASP A 8 -7.01 8.15 2.58
CA ASP A 8 -8.36 8.63 2.89
C ASP A 8 -9.13 9.08 1.65
N ALA A 9 -8.43 9.58 0.65
CA ALA A 9 -9.00 10.00 -0.63
C ALA A 9 -9.34 8.82 -1.57
N VAL A 10 -9.08 7.57 -1.17
CA VAL A 10 -9.44 6.39 -1.98
C VAL A 10 -10.96 6.36 -2.16
N PRO A 11 -11.46 6.44 -3.40
CA PRO A 11 -12.90 6.41 -3.64
C PRO A 11 -13.48 5.04 -3.25
N PRO A 12 -14.79 4.97 -3.02
CA PRO A 12 -15.48 3.69 -2.82
C PRO A 12 -15.14 2.70 -3.94
N ILE A 13 -14.60 1.55 -3.59
CA ILE A 13 -14.26 0.47 -4.51
C ILE A 13 -15.57 -0.18 -4.94
N GLN A 14 -15.98 0.10 -6.17
CA GLN A 14 -17.12 -0.57 -6.80
C GLN A 14 -16.70 -1.98 -7.19
N ASN A 15 -17.19 -2.98 -6.45
CA ASN A 15 -16.92 -4.39 -6.69
C ASN A 15 -18.14 -5.15 -7.26
N GLY A 16 -19.17 -4.43 -7.70
CA GLY A 16 -20.41 -5.00 -8.26
C GLY A 16 -21.27 -5.76 -7.24
N LEU A 17 -20.89 -5.79 -5.96
CA LEU A 17 -21.63 -6.49 -4.92
C LEU A 17 -22.78 -5.61 -4.39
N ARG A 18 -23.92 -6.24 -4.09
CA ARG A 18 -25.03 -5.59 -3.38
C ARG A 18 -24.59 -5.20 -1.96
N GLY A 19 -24.73 -3.91 -1.61
CA GLY A 19 -24.43 -3.38 -0.27
C GLY A 19 -23.61 -2.10 -0.29
N ARG A 20 -23.18 -1.61 0.88
CA ARG A 20 -22.30 -0.44 0.99
C ARG A 20 -20.93 -0.75 0.34
N PRO A 21 -20.49 0.01 -0.67
CA PRO A 21 -19.19 -0.24 -1.29
C PRO A 21 -18.05 -0.10 -0.29
N ARG A 22 -17.01 -0.92 -0.44
CA ARG A 22 -15.83 -0.83 0.42
C ARG A 22 -15.00 0.39 0.04
N SER A 23 -14.77 1.31 0.96
CA SER A 23 -13.91 2.48 0.68
C SER A 23 -12.41 2.24 0.89
N ARG A 24 -11.99 1.02 1.28
CA ARG A 24 -10.59 0.71 1.59
C ARG A 24 -10.16 -0.60 0.95
N PRO A 25 -8.96 -0.65 0.34
CA PRO A 25 -8.41 -1.88 -0.23
C PRO A 25 -8.08 -2.89 0.86
N GLU A 26 -8.10 -4.17 0.54
CA GLU A 26 -7.65 -5.21 1.48
C GLU A 26 -6.14 -5.14 1.72
N ARG A 27 -5.37 -4.79 0.69
CA ARG A 27 -3.91 -4.79 0.73
C ARG A 27 -3.35 -3.57 0.00
N LEU A 28 -2.35 -2.92 0.59
CA LEU A 28 -1.58 -1.85 -0.02
C LEU A 28 -0.21 -2.38 -0.43
N HIS A 29 0.09 -2.28 -1.73
CA HIS A 29 1.43 -2.44 -2.26
C HIS A 29 2.05 -1.05 -2.38
N ALA A 30 3.20 -0.84 -1.78
CA ALA A 30 3.94 0.41 -1.93
C ALA A 30 5.45 0.15 -1.95
N ASP A 31 6.18 1.16 -2.41
CA ASP A 31 7.62 1.09 -2.57
C ASP A 31 8.35 0.96 -1.24
N LYS A 32 9.58 0.46 -1.34
CA LYS A 32 10.50 0.30 -0.20
C LYS A 32 10.78 1.63 0.51
N ALA A 33 10.67 2.75 -0.20
CA ALA A 33 10.80 4.10 0.36
C ALA A 33 9.73 4.40 1.44
N TYR A 34 8.59 3.72 1.40
CA TYR A 34 7.51 3.85 2.38
C TYR A 34 7.66 2.91 3.58
N ASP A 35 8.81 2.24 3.75
CA ASP A 35 9.11 1.49 4.97
C ASP A 35 9.47 2.43 6.14
N ILE A 36 8.47 3.19 6.56
CA ILE A 36 8.52 4.03 7.74
C ILE A 36 7.41 3.61 8.71
N PRO A 37 7.66 3.60 10.04
CA PRO A 37 6.67 3.15 11.02
C PRO A 37 5.32 3.87 10.92
N ARG A 38 5.34 5.18 10.56
CA ARG A 38 4.12 5.97 10.37
C ARG A 38 3.23 5.42 9.25
N CYS A 39 3.79 5.05 8.09
CA CYS A 39 3.03 4.47 6.98
C CYS A 39 2.39 3.13 7.37
N ARG A 40 3.13 2.28 8.08
CA ARG A 40 2.60 0.99 8.57
C ARG A 40 1.46 1.18 9.57
N ARG A 41 1.60 2.13 10.51
CA ARG A 41 0.54 2.50 11.46
C ARG A 41 -0.70 3.07 10.77
N ALA A 42 -0.51 3.96 9.80
CA ALA A 42 -1.61 4.56 9.04
C ALA A 42 -2.47 3.50 8.33
N CYS A 43 -1.84 2.49 7.74
CA CYS A 43 -2.53 1.37 7.11
C CYS A 43 -3.23 0.47 8.13
N HIS A 44 -2.56 0.13 9.23
CA HIS A 44 -3.12 -0.71 10.30
C HIS A 44 -4.39 -0.09 10.90
N HIS A 45 -4.37 1.22 11.18
CA HIS A 45 -5.54 1.94 11.70
C HIS A 45 -6.75 1.89 10.74
N ARG A 46 -6.50 1.75 9.43
CA ARG A 46 -7.53 1.66 8.38
C ARG A 46 -7.90 0.21 8.01
N GLY A 47 -7.34 -0.79 8.70
CA GLY A 47 -7.55 -2.21 8.40
C GLY A 47 -6.93 -2.67 7.06
N ILE A 48 -5.95 -1.92 6.54
CA ILE A 48 -5.30 -2.21 5.25
C ILE A 48 -4.05 -3.06 5.51
N LYS A 49 -3.95 -4.25 4.90
CA LYS A 49 -2.76 -5.10 5.01
C LYS A 49 -1.61 -4.49 4.22
N VAL A 50 -0.44 -4.38 4.83
CA VAL A 50 0.72 -3.71 4.23
C VAL A 50 1.64 -4.70 3.52
N ARG A 51 1.92 -4.46 2.24
CA ARG A 51 2.94 -5.15 1.42
C ARG A 51 4.02 -4.16 0.98
N ILE A 52 4.80 -3.70 1.97
CA ILE A 52 5.96 -2.81 1.80
C ILE A 52 7.22 -3.57 2.18
N ALA A 53 8.20 -3.61 1.28
CA ALA A 53 9.49 -4.22 1.58
C ALA A 53 10.19 -3.48 2.71
N ARG A 54 10.76 -4.25 3.63
CA ARG A 54 11.59 -3.73 4.72
C ARG A 54 12.94 -3.25 4.20
N ARG A 55 13.27 -1.99 4.48
CA ARG A 55 14.57 -1.38 4.21
C ARG A 55 15.65 -2.14 4.99
N GLY A 56 16.77 -2.43 4.34
CA GLY A 56 17.88 -3.18 4.94
C GLY A 56 17.62 -4.68 5.20
N ARG A 57 16.45 -5.23 4.84
CA ARG A 57 16.16 -6.67 5.03
C ARG A 57 15.80 -7.39 3.74
N GLU A 58 14.88 -6.83 2.96
CA GLU A 58 14.42 -7.48 1.73
C GLU A 58 15.27 -7.03 0.54
N SER A 59 15.79 -7.98 -0.24
CA SER A 59 16.56 -7.67 -1.45
C SER A 59 15.65 -7.14 -2.56
N SER A 60 16.23 -6.38 -3.49
CA SER A 60 15.53 -5.87 -4.67
C SER A 60 15.55 -6.86 -5.84
N GLU A 61 16.30 -7.96 -5.73
CA GLU A 61 16.50 -8.95 -6.81
C GLU A 61 15.25 -9.81 -7.07
N ARG A 62 14.33 -9.88 -6.11
CA ARG A 62 13.09 -10.67 -6.21
C ARG A 62 11.86 -9.80 -6.51
N LEU A 63 12.06 -8.60 -7.07
CA LEU A 63 10.95 -7.78 -7.57
C LEU A 63 10.32 -8.47 -8.81
N GLY A 64 9.00 -8.43 -8.93
CA GLY A 64 8.25 -9.32 -9.84
C GLY A 64 6.73 -9.12 -9.73
N ARG A 65 5.95 -10.21 -9.76
CA ARG A 65 4.46 -10.29 -9.89
C ARG A 65 3.61 -9.15 -9.29
N TYR A 66 4.04 -8.56 -8.18
CA TYR A 66 3.29 -7.53 -7.46
C TYR A 66 4.03 -6.21 -7.24
N ARG A 67 5.31 -6.11 -7.63
CA ARG A 67 6.18 -4.95 -7.36
C ARG A 67 7.20 -4.82 -8.48
N TRP A 68 7.18 -3.69 -9.16
CA TRP A 68 8.09 -3.37 -10.26
C TRP A 68 9.34 -2.65 -9.76
N VAL A 69 10.46 -2.86 -10.45
CA VAL A 69 11.65 -2.01 -10.28
C VAL A 69 11.35 -0.70 -10.98
N VAL A 70 11.38 0.42 -10.25
CA VAL A 70 11.47 1.74 -10.89
C VAL A 70 12.94 1.90 -11.28
N GLU A 71 13.25 1.63 -12.54
CA GLU A 71 14.57 1.93 -13.08
C GLU A 71 14.82 3.43 -12.93
N ARG A 72 15.95 3.78 -12.29
CA ARG A 72 16.50 5.12 -12.42
C ARG A 72 17.56 5.03 -13.51
N THR A 73 17.37 5.79 -14.57
CA THR A 73 18.47 6.21 -15.44
C THR A 73 19.50 6.98 -14.63
#